data_AF-A0A9D7IAU9-F1
#
_entry.id   AF-A0A9D7IAU9-F1
#
_cell.length_a   1.000
_cell.length_b   1.000
_cell.length_c   1.000
_cell.angle_alpha   90.00
_cell.angle_beta   90.00
_cell.angle_gamma   90.00
#
_symmetry.space_group_name_H-M   'P 1'
#
loop_
_entity.id
_entity.type
_entity.pdbx_description
1 polymer ?
#
loop_
_entity_poly.entity_id
_entity_poly.type
_entity_poly.pdbx_seq_one_letter_code
_entity_poly.pdbx_strand_id
1 'polypeptide(L)' 'MDENKPQAEALAISGDRILRVGSNSEIEALRGPETEVMDLEGQFVMPGLSKGMAISPAWGKA' A
#
# COMPACT_ATOMS: atom_id res chain seq x y z
N MET A 1 8.20 -0.52 10.69
CA MET A 1 7.20 -1.60 10.59
C MET A 1 6.53 -1.65 11.94
N ASP A 2 5.21 -1.50 12.03
CA ASP A 2 4.53 -1.57 13.32
C ASP A 2 4.65 -3.01 13.82
N GLU A 3 5.37 -3.18 14.93
CA GLU A 3 5.77 -4.49 15.48
C GLU A 3 4.55 -5.30 15.95
N ASN A 4 3.40 -4.63 16.17
CA ASN A 4 2.22 -5.23 16.76
C ASN A 4 1.12 -5.63 15.76
N LYS A 5 1.21 -5.21 14.48
CA LYS A 5 0.28 -5.60 13.40
C LYS A 5 1.00 -5.60 12.04
N PRO A 6 1.86 -6.60 11.78
CA PRO A 6 2.66 -6.66 10.55
C PRO A 6 1.85 -7.02 9.29
N GLN A 7 0.60 -7.44 9.43
CA GLN A 7 -0.28 -7.85 8.34
C GLN A 7 -1.61 -7.12 8.42
N ALA A 8 -1.99 -6.50 7.29
CA ALA A 8 -3.33 -5.97 7.05
C ALA A 8 -3.89 -6.69 5.83
N GLU A 9 -5.20 -6.93 5.85
CA GLU A 9 -5.90 -7.69 4.80
C GLU A 9 -6.45 -6.74 3.71
N ALA A 10 -6.83 -5.52 4.11
CA ALA A 10 -7.42 -4.54 3.21
C ALA A 10 -7.04 -3.09 3.56
N LEU A 11 -7.29 -2.20 2.60
CA LEU A 11 -7.03 -0.77 2.66
C LEU A 11 -8.20 -0.01 1.99
N ALA A 12 -8.66 1.07 2.61
CA ALA A 12 -9.61 2.03 2.03
C ALA A 12 -8.88 3.29 1.54
N ILE A 13 -9.17 3.73 0.32
CA ILE A 13 -8.61 4.94 -0.30
C ILE A 13 -9.76 5.88 -0.69
N SER A 14 -9.57 7.19 -0.49
CA SER A 14 -10.45 8.22 -1.04
C SER A 14 -9.62 9.36 -1.59
N GLY A 15 -9.80 9.66 -2.89
CA GLY A 15 -8.98 10.62 -3.61
C GLY A 15 -7.50 10.24 -3.57
N ASP A 16 -6.68 11.10 -2.97
CA ASP A 16 -5.23 10.96 -2.83
C ASP A 16 -4.80 10.44 -1.45
N ARG A 17 -5.74 9.99 -0.60
CA ARG A 17 -5.46 9.60 0.80
C ARG A 17 -5.89 8.18 1.11
N ILE A 18 -5.04 7.53 1.90
CA ILE A 18 -5.37 6.30 2.63
C ILE A 18 -6.24 6.68 3.82
N LEU A 19 -7.47 6.16 3.86
CA LEU A 19 -8.41 6.39 4.95
C LEU A 19 -8.18 5.42 6.12
N ARG A 20 -7.94 4.14 5.83
CA ARG A 20 -7.74 3.09 6.83
C ARG A 20 -7.02 1.88 6.24
N VAL A 21 -6.21 1.22 7.05
CA VAL A 21 -5.58 -0.07 6.77
C VAL A 21 -5.96 -1.02 7.91
N GLY A 22 -6.44 -2.22 7.61
CA GLY A 22 -7.01 -3.12 8.63
C GLY A 22 -7.48 -4.47 8.10
N SER A 23 -8.41 -5.10 8.81
CA SER A 23 -9.05 -6.34 8.35
C SER A 23 -10.08 -6.09 7.25
N ASN A 24 -10.47 -7.13 6.52
CA ASN A 24 -11.52 -7.02 5.50
C ASN A 24 -12.82 -6.45 6.08
N SER A 25 -13.22 -6.89 7.28
CA SER A 25 -14.45 -6.42 7.93
C SER A 25 -14.42 -4.95 8.33
N GLU A 26 -13.28 -4.44 8.80
CA GLU A 26 -13.11 -3.02 9.15
C GLU A 26 -13.17 -2.12 7.92
N ILE A 27 -12.66 -2.60 6.78
CA ILE A 27 -12.64 -1.85 5.52
C ILE A 27 -13.99 -1.92 4.80
N GLU A 28 -14.64 -3.08 4.75
CA GLU A 28 -15.99 -3.25 4.19
C GLU A 28 -17.02 -2.34 4.88
N ALA A 29 -16.86 -2.10 6.19
CA ALA A 29 -17.73 -1.17 6.93
C ALA A 29 -17.63 0.30 6.46
N LEU A 30 -16.57 0.67 5.74
CA LEU A 30 -16.38 2.01 5.17
C LEU A 30 -16.98 2.17 3.77
N ARG A 31 -17.51 1.10 3.19
CA ARG A 31 -18.06 1.10 1.83
C ARG A 31 -19.27 2.01 1.71
N GLY A 32 -19.23 2.92 0.74
CA GLY A 32 -20.34 3.77 0.32
C GLY A 32 -20.91 3.36 -1.05
N PRO A 33 -21.97 4.04 -1.51
CA PRO A 33 -22.62 3.75 -2.80
C PRO A 33 -21.70 3.99 -4.01
N GLU A 34 -20.67 4.82 -3.87
CA GLU A 34 -19.69 5.12 -4.93
C GLU A 34 -18.37 4.36 -4.75
N THR A 35 -18.27 3.46 -3.75
CA THR A 35 -17.04 2.72 -3.49
C THR A 35 -16.88 1.58 -4.50
N GLU A 36 -15.77 1.63 -5.24
CA GLU A 36 -15.28 0.50 -6.04
C GLU A 36 -14.52 -0.47 -5.13
N VAL A 37 -14.81 -1.76 -5.27
CA VAL A 37 -14.15 -2.84 -4.52
C VAL A 37 -13.35 -3.68 -5.49
N MET A 38 -12.06 -3.83 -5.21
CA MET A 38 -11.13 -4.66 -6.00
C MET A 38 -10.58 -5.76 -5.09
N ASP A 39 -10.92 -7.01 -5.40
CA ASP A 39 -10.31 -8.17 -4.76
C ASP A 39 -8.90 -8.38 -5.32
N LEU A 40 -7.93 -8.50 -4.42
CA LEU A 40 -6.53 -8.69 -4.76
C LEU A 40 -6.18 -10.17 -4.96
N GLU A 41 -7.11 -11.10 -4.71
CA GLU A 41 -6.94 -12.55 -4.90
C GLU A 41 -5.69 -13.10 -4.19
N GLY A 42 -5.35 -12.55 -3.02
CA GLY A 42 -4.16 -12.91 -2.24
C GLY A 42 -2.85 -12.28 -2.73
N GLN A 43 -2.89 -11.37 -3.70
CA GLN A 43 -1.72 -10.57 -4.09
C GLN A 43 -1.34 -9.54 -3.03
N PHE A 44 -0.04 -9.23 -2.97
CA PHE A 44 0.51 -8.27 -2.03
C PHE A 44 0.53 -6.86 -2.61
N VAL A 45 0.02 -5.89 -1.85
CA VAL A 45 0.12 -4.47 -2.18
C VAL A 45 1.25 -3.85 -1.39
N MET A 46 2.11 -3.12 -2.09
CA MET A 46 3.22 -2.37 -1.52
C MET A 46 3.15 -0.91 -1.94
N PRO A 47 3.64 0.03 -1.09
CA PRO A 47 3.78 1.42 -1.50
C PRO A 47 4.59 1.52 -2.79
N GLY A 48 4.17 2.43 -3.68
CA GLY A 48 4.91 2.72 -4.89
C GLY A 48 6.35 3.11 -4.57
N LEU A 49 7.31 2.53 -5.29
CA LEU A 49 8.71 2.88 -5.12
C LEU A 49 8.95 4.30 -5.64
N SER A 50 9.29 5.24 -4.76
CA SER A 50 9.86 6.51 -5.17
C SER A 50 11.30 6.27 -5.63
N LYS A 51 11.67 6.72 -6.85
CA LYS A 51 13.05 6.68 -7.32
C LYS A 51 13.93 7.55 -6.41
N GLY A 52 14.58 6.93 -5.43
CA GLY A 52 15.73 7.52 -4.76
C GLY A 52 16.89 7.57 -5.74
N MET A 53 17.61 8.68 -5.79
CA MET A 53 18.90 8.77 -6.48
C MET A 53 19.76 7.58 -6.05
N ALA A 54 19.91 6.58 -6.93
CA ALA A 54 20.98 5.62 -6.79
C ALA A 54 22.27 6.36 -7.13
N ILE A 55 23.11 6.62 -6.12
CA ILE A 55 24.51 6.92 -6.39
C ILE A 55 25.11 5.66 -7.01
N SER A 56 25.17 5.60 -8.33
CA SER A 56 26.05 4.66 -9.01
C SER A 56 27.48 5.17 -8.79
N PRO A 57 28.37 4.46 -8.07
CA PRO A 57 29.80 4.70 -8.20
C PRO A 57 30.24 4.08 -9.53
N ALA A 58 29.79 4.66 -10.64
CA ALA A 58 30.58 4.57 -11.86
C ALA A 58 31.68 5.61 -11.66
N TRP A 59 32.88 5.18 -11.22
CA TRP A 59 34.23 5.75 -11.37
C TRP A 59 35.19 4.75 -10.68
N GLY A 60 36.22 4.16 -11.30
CA GLY A 60 36.72 4.29 -12.66
C GLY A 60 37.57 3.09 -13.05
N LYS A 61 37.55 2.78 -14.36
CA LYS A 61 38.70 2.14 -15.01
C LYS A 61 39.74 3.23 -15.23
N ALA A 62 40.90 3.08 -14.62
CA ALA A 62 42.21 3.46 -15.12
C ALA A 62 43.22 2.49 -14.51
#